data_AF-A0A351T0Q3-F1
#
_entry.id   AF-A0A351T0Q3-F1
#
_cell.length_a   1.000
_cell.length_b   1.000
_cell.length_c   1.000
_cell.angle_alpha   90.00
_cell.angle_beta   90.00
_cell.angle_gamma   90.00
#
_symmetry.space_group_name_H-M   'P 1'
#
loop_
_entity.id
_entity.type
_entity.pdbx_description
1 polymer ?
#
loop_
_entity_poly.entity_id
_entity_poly.type
_entity_poly.pdbx_seq_one_letter_code
_entity_poly.pdbx_strand_id
1 'polypeptide(L)'
;MEKEVEGLGMAGTIFEACFLSEEAGGDEPPFLIGGKRVTEQGMDQVEFYFSPNPGEAVKSLAKIASGGELSRLMLAIKSLVLTQGDIPTLLFDEVDAGIGGRVAEIVGKKLKKVAASYQVLCVTHLPQIAALADSHYVVRKEVVKGRTFTEVKKLNDKERVAEVARMLGGVKITEKAKRHAEEMVKGQG
;
A
#
# COMPACT_ATOMS: atom_id res chain seq x y z
N MET A 1 6.08 1.79 14.46
CA MET A 1 4.99 1.60 13.48
C MET A 1 4.23 2.89 13.23
N GLU A 2 3.68 3.54 14.25
CA GLU A 2 2.86 4.76 14.13
C GLU A 2 3.53 5.90 13.34
N LYS A 3 4.80 6.20 13.61
CA LYS A 3 5.59 7.19 12.83
C LYS A 3 5.65 6.86 11.33
N GLU A 4 5.64 5.58 10.97
CA GLU A 4 5.73 5.13 9.57
C GLU A 4 4.41 5.37 8.82
N VAL A 5 3.29 5.11 9.48
CA VAL A 5 1.94 5.29 8.93
C VAL A 5 1.47 6.75 8.95
N GLU A 6 1.96 7.56 9.89
CA GLU A 6 1.73 9.01 9.92
C GLU A 6 2.20 9.65 8.59
N GLY A 7 3.38 9.27 8.11
CA GLY A 7 3.91 9.72 6.81
C GLY A 7 3.06 9.30 5.60
N LEU A 8 2.16 8.33 5.78
CA LEU A 8 1.25 7.81 4.75
C LEU A 8 -0.16 8.40 4.85
N GLY A 9 -0.31 9.53 5.55
CA GLY A 9 -1.59 10.23 5.68
C GLY A 9 -2.52 9.64 6.72
N MET A 10 -2.00 8.80 7.62
CA MET A 10 -2.74 8.19 8.72
C MET A 10 -2.20 8.74 10.05
N ALA A 11 -2.29 10.06 10.20
CA ALA A 11 -1.81 10.75 11.39
C ALA A 11 -2.76 10.51 12.58
N GLY A 12 -2.18 10.29 13.77
CA GLY A 12 -2.96 9.95 14.97
C GLY A 12 -3.47 8.51 15.00
N THR A 13 -2.95 7.65 14.11
CA THR A 13 -3.17 6.21 14.16
C THR A 13 -2.55 5.58 15.41
N ILE A 14 -3.26 4.62 15.99
CA ILE A 14 -2.78 3.76 17.07
C ILE A 14 -2.49 2.38 16.50
N PHE A 15 -1.34 1.80 16.85
CA PHE A 15 -0.98 0.42 16.50
C PHE A 15 -0.45 -0.34 17.72
N GLU A 16 -1.16 -1.39 18.11
CA GLU A 16 -0.87 -2.16 19.33
C GLU A 16 -0.74 -3.65 19.04
N ALA A 17 0.13 -4.34 19.78
CA ALA A 17 0.19 -5.80 19.82
C ALA A 17 -0.49 -6.26 21.10
N CYS A 18 -1.55 -7.04 20.96
CA CYS A 18 -2.33 -7.59 22.06
C CYS A 18 -2.00 -9.08 22.22
N PHE A 19 -1.87 -9.52 23.48
CA PHE A 19 -1.60 -10.91 23.84
C PHE A 19 -2.85 -11.50 24.46
N LEU A 20 -3.42 -12.51 23.83
CA LEU A 20 -4.64 -13.19 24.25
C LEU A 20 -4.25 -14.57 24.80
N SER A 21 -4.55 -14.82 26.07
CA SER A 21 -4.35 -16.15 26.66
C SER A 21 -5.67 -16.91 26.69
N GLU A 22 -5.67 -18.16 26.24
CA GLU A 22 -6.79 -19.07 26.43
C GLU A 22 -6.75 -19.68 27.84
N GLU A 23 -7.82 -19.50 28.60
CA GLU A 23 -8.05 -20.29 29.80
C GLU A 23 -8.35 -21.74 29.41
N ALA A 24 -8.00 -22.66 30.31
CA ALA A 24 -8.20 -24.08 30.10
C ALA A 24 -9.72 -24.40 29.95
N GLY A 25 -10.11 -25.09 28.88
CA GLY A 25 -11.47 -25.58 28.68
C GLY A 25 -11.57 -26.69 27.63
N GLY A 26 -12.38 -27.72 27.91
CA GLY A 26 -12.63 -28.87 27.02
C GLY A 26 -11.69 -30.06 27.24
N ASP A 27 -11.53 -30.93 26.24
CA ASP A 27 -10.52 -32.02 26.22
C ASP A 27 -9.11 -31.40 26.16
N GLU A 28 -8.57 -31.05 27.32
CA GLU A 28 -7.34 -30.31 27.46
C GLU A 28 -6.08 -31.16 27.16
N PRO A 29 -5.10 -30.61 26.41
CA PRO A 29 -3.79 -31.24 26.27
C PRO A 29 -3.03 -31.25 27.63
N PRO A 30 -2.06 -32.15 27.86
CA PRO A 30 -1.51 -32.41 29.19
C PRO A 30 -0.58 -31.31 29.75
N PHE A 31 -0.37 -30.19 29.04
CA PHE A 31 0.61 -29.16 29.39
C PHE A 31 -0.08 -27.85 29.81
N LEU A 32 -0.18 -27.64 31.13
CA LEU A 32 -0.71 -26.42 31.73
C LEU A 32 0.37 -25.74 32.58
N ILE A 33 0.47 -24.40 32.47
CA ILE A 33 1.32 -23.57 33.34
C ILE A 33 0.44 -22.47 33.93
N GLY A 34 0.32 -22.42 35.26
CA GLY A 34 -0.47 -21.40 35.95
C GLY A 34 -1.96 -21.37 35.56
N GLY A 35 -2.54 -22.51 35.18
CA GLY A 35 -3.94 -22.62 34.74
C GLY A 35 -4.17 -22.24 33.27
N LYS A 36 -3.12 -21.90 32.52
CA LYS A 36 -3.19 -21.58 31.09
C LYS A 36 -2.74 -22.75 30.23
N ARG A 37 -3.39 -22.89 29.07
CA ARG A 37 -3.03 -23.88 28.05
C ARG A 37 -1.70 -23.51 27.39
N VAL A 38 -0.82 -24.51 27.23
CA VAL A 38 0.44 -24.34 26.49
C VAL A 38 0.41 -25.20 25.23
N THR A 39 0.76 -24.58 24.10
CA THR A 39 0.87 -25.25 22.79
C THR A 39 2.31 -25.14 22.27
N GLU A 40 2.63 -25.81 21.16
CA GLU A 40 3.91 -25.63 20.46
C GLU A 40 4.16 -24.19 19.99
N GLN A 41 3.10 -23.37 19.89
CA GLN A 41 3.16 -21.96 19.51
C GLN A 41 3.28 -21.02 20.73
N GLY A 42 3.26 -21.55 21.95
CA GLY A 42 3.27 -20.79 23.20
C GLY A 42 1.94 -20.82 23.94
N MET A 43 1.81 -19.95 24.94
CA MET A 43 0.64 -19.83 25.83
C MET A 43 -0.25 -18.63 25.51
N ASP A 44 0.24 -17.69 24.69
CA ASP A 44 -0.47 -16.49 24.28
C ASP A 44 -0.56 -16.46 22.75
N GLN A 45 -1.72 -16.04 22.24
CA GLN A 45 -1.92 -15.68 20.85
C GLN A 45 -1.68 -14.17 20.68
N VAL A 46 -0.87 -13.80 19.69
CA VAL A 46 -0.62 -12.39 19.39
C VAL A 46 -1.58 -11.90 18.31
N GLU A 47 -2.31 -10.84 18.59
CA GLU A 47 -3.13 -10.12 17.60
C GLU A 47 -2.66 -8.67 17.47
N PHE A 48 -2.66 -8.15 16.24
CA PHE A 48 -2.40 -6.73 15.99
C PHE A 48 -3.71 -5.95 15.94
N TYR A 49 -3.72 -4.85 16.67
CA TYR A 49 -4.82 -3.94 16.83
C TYR A 49 -4.45 -2.58 16.22
N PHE A 50 -5.40 -1.96 15.55
CA PHE A 50 -5.21 -0.73 14.80
C PHE A 50 -6.44 0.18 14.90
N SER A 51 -6.18 1.47 15.02
CA SER A 51 -7.18 2.52 14.86
C SER A 51 -6.64 3.56 13.88
N PRO A 52 -7.22 3.70 12.67
CA PRO A 52 -6.74 4.64 11.67
C PRO A 52 -6.93 6.10 12.10
N ASN A 53 -8.03 6.38 12.80
CA ASN A 53 -8.51 7.71 13.09
C ASN A 53 -8.59 7.99 14.60
N PRO A 54 -8.14 9.17 15.06
CA PRO A 54 -8.36 9.60 16.44
C PRO A 54 -9.84 9.56 16.83
N GLY A 55 -10.14 9.01 18.01
CA GLY A 55 -11.51 8.89 18.52
C GLY A 55 -12.23 7.61 18.11
N GLU A 56 -11.67 6.79 17.21
CA GLU A 56 -12.17 5.44 16.95
C GLU A 56 -11.55 4.42 17.90
N ALA A 57 -12.35 3.45 18.33
CA ALA A 57 -11.87 2.33 19.13
C ALA A 57 -10.89 1.48 18.32
N VAL A 58 -9.81 1.05 18.98
CA VAL A 58 -8.83 0.14 18.38
C VAL A 58 -9.49 -1.22 18.10
N LYS A 59 -9.31 -1.74 16.89
CA LYS A 59 -9.88 -3.02 16.45
C LYS A 59 -8.79 -3.93 15.91
N SER A 60 -8.99 -5.24 15.98
CA SER A 60 -8.13 -6.21 15.30
C SER A 60 -7.99 -5.86 13.82
N LEU A 61 -6.79 -6.01 13.23
CA LEU A 61 -6.52 -5.71 11.82
C LEU A 61 -7.54 -6.37 10.87
N ALA A 62 -8.00 -7.58 11.22
CA ALA A 62 -8.99 -8.33 10.45
C ALA A 62 -10.35 -7.63 10.34
N LYS A 63 -10.62 -6.63 11.19
CA LYS A 63 -11.89 -5.90 11.28
C LYS A 63 -11.79 -4.46 10.76
N ILE A 64 -10.69 -4.08 10.12
CA ILE A 64 -10.53 -2.75 9.50
C ILE A 64 -11.43 -2.64 8.26
N ALA A 65 -12.09 -1.49 8.10
CA ALA A 65 -13.13 -1.29 7.09
C ALA A 65 -12.63 -0.75 5.74
N SER A 66 -11.48 -0.05 5.68
CA SER A 66 -11.00 0.60 4.44
C SER A 66 -9.84 -0.16 3.78
N GLY A 67 -10.02 -0.55 2.52
CA GLY A 67 -8.99 -1.22 1.72
C GLY A 67 -7.71 -0.38 1.58
N GLY A 68 -7.86 0.93 1.34
CA GLY A 68 -6.71 1.83 1.21
C GLY A 68 -5.89 2.01 2.49
N GLU A 69 -6.54 2.02 3.66
CA GLU A 69 -5.83 2.09 4.96
C GLU A 69 -5.04 0.82 5.22
N LEU A 70 -5.64 -0.35 4.95
CA LEU A 70 -4.95 -1.63 5.06
C LEU A 70 -3.78 -1.73 4.08
N SER A 71 -3.97 -1.32 2.82
CA SER A 71 -2.89 -1.29 1.82
C SER A 71 -1.72 -0.40 2.25
N ARG A 72 -2.00 0.78 2.82
CA ARG A 72 -0.94 1.66 3.35
C ARG A 72 -0.29 1.10 4.61
N LEU A 73 -1.03 0.43 5.48
CA LEU A 73 -0.47 -0.27 6.64
C LEU A 73 0.48 -1.39 6.19
N MET A 74 0.07 -2.21 5.23
CA MET A 74 0.91 -3.27 4.67
C MET A 74 2.16 -2.72 3.99
N LEU A 75 2.04 -1.58 3.30
CA LEU A 75 3.18 -0.88 2.72
C LEU A 75 4.16 -0.43 3.81
N ALA A 76 3.67 0.14 4.92
CA ALA A 76 4.49 0.51 6.07
C ALA A 76 5.19 -0.70 6.72
N ILE A 77 4.50 -1.83 6.84
CA ILE A 77 5.11 -3.05 7.37
C ILE A 77 6.22 -3.54 6.43
N LYS A 78 5.96 -3.61 5.12
CA LYS A 78 6.94 -4.06 4.13
C LYS A 78 8.11 -3.09 3.94
N SER A 79 7.92 -1.79 4.13
CA SER A 79 9.01 -0.81 4.07
C SER A 79 9.93 -0.85 5.29
N LEU A 80 9.42 -1.31 6.44
CA LEU A 80 10.19 -1.51 7.68
C LEU A 80 10.86 -2.89 7.71
N VAL A 81 10.13 -3.93 7.31
CA VAL A 81 10.59 -5.33 7.31
C VAL A 81 10.99 -5.72 5.89
N LEU A 82 12.22 -5.35 5.51
CA LEU A 82 12.84 -5.77 4.25
C LEU A 82 13.54 -7.12 4.44
N THR A 83 12.77 -8.17 4.76
CA THR A 83 13.28 -9.54 4.69
C THR A 83 13.06 -10.06 3.27
N GLN A 84 14.01 -10.81 2.72
CA GLN A 84 13.75 -11.61 1.51
C GLN A 84 12.77 -12.70 1.92
N GLY A 85 11.49 -12.50 1.62
CA GLY A 85 10.46 -13.53 1.79
C GLY A 85 10.35 -14.38 0.52
N ASP A 86 9.68 -15.52 0.65
CA ASP A 86 9.44 -16.44 -0.48
C ASP A 86 8.48 -15.89 -1.55
N ILE A 87 7.82 -14.76 -1.28
CA ILE A 87 6.87 -14.12 -2.19
C ILE A 87 7.59 -13.02 -2.98
N PRO A 88 7.88 -13.22 -4.28
CA PRO A 88 8.67 -12.27 -5.07
C PRO A 88 7.87 -11.05 -5.54
N THR A 89 6.53 -11.12 -5.54
CA THR A 89 5.66 -10.10 -6.15
C THR A 89 4.58 -9.64 -5.18
N LEU A 90 4.42 -8.32 -5.05
CA LEU A 90 3.43 -7.66 -4.20
C LEU A 90 2.49 -6.82 -5.05
N LEU A 91 1.17 -6.96 -4.82
CA LEU A 91 0.14 -6.15 -5.44
C LEU A 91 -0.43 -5.18 -4.39
N PHE A 92 -0.31 -3.88 -4.65
CA PHE A 92 -0.96 -2.84 -3.86
C PHE A 92 -2.11 -2.26 -4.67
N ASP A 93 -3.33 -2.48 -4.19
CA ASP A 93 -4.54 -1.86 -4.72
C ASP A 93 -5.02 -0.75 -3.77
N GLU A 94 -5.58 0.32 -4.33
CA GLU A 94 -6.12 1.48 -3.59
C GLU A 94 -5.17 2.13 -2.56
N VAL A 95 -3.85 1.92 -2.69
CA VAL A 95 -2.87 2.56 -1.78
C VAL A 95 -2.92 4.09 -1.85
N ASP A 96 -3.46 4.61 -2.94
CA ASP A 96 -3.69 6.03 -3.24
C ASP A 96 -5.10 6.54 -2.87
N ALA A 97 -5.95 5.72 -2.27
CA ALA A 97 -7.30 6.12 -1.87
C ALA A 97 -7.29 7.18 -0.77
N GLY A 98 -7.98 8.30 -1.01
CA GLY A 98 -8.14 9.37 -0.01
C GLY A 98 -6.89 10.20 0.25
N ILE A 99 -5.84 10.08 -0.57
CA ILE A 99 -4.60 10.86 -0.42
C ILE A 99 -4.29 11.71 -1.65
N GLY A 100 -3.39 12.68 -1.49
CA GLY A 100 -2.93 13.55 -2.58
C GLY A 100 -1.67 14.33 -2.20
N GLY A 101 -1.14 15.07 -3.18
CA GLY A 101 0.00 15.98 -2.98
C GLY A 101 1.20 15.29 -2.32
N ARG A 102 1.69 15.87 -1.22
CA ARG A 102 2.88 15.37 -0.50
C ARG A 102 2.74 13.92 -0.02
N VAL A 103 1.55 13.51 0.41
CA VAL A 103 1.32 12.15 0.94
C VAL A 103 1.48 11.12 -0.18
N ALA A 104 0.95 11.41 -1.38
CA ALA A 104 1.09 10.55 -2.54
C ALA A 104 2.56 10.37 -2.97
N GLU A 105 3.35 11.44 -2.87
CA GLU A 105 4.79 11.35 -3.14
C GLU A 105 5.52 10.46 -2.13
N ILE A 106 5.17 10.54 -0.83
CA ILE A 106 5.74 9.68 0.20
C ILE A 106 5.35 8.21 -0.04
N VAL A 107 4.10 7.93 -0.37
CA VAL A 107 3.62 6.59 -0.74
C VAL A 107 4.43 6.05 -1.92
N GLY A 108 4.56 6.83 -3.00
CA GLY A 108 5.34 6.45 -4.17
C GLY A 108 6.81 6.15 -3.85
N LYS A 109 7.45 6.95 -2.99
CA LYS A 109 8.82 6.70 -2.51
C LYS A 109 8.92 5.41 -1.69
N LYS A 110 7.94 5.10 -0.85
CA LYS A 110 7.92 3.82 -0.11
C LYS A 110 7.69 2.63 -1.03
N LEU A 111 6.79 2.73 -2.02
CA LEU A 111 6.62 1.71 -3.05
C LEU A 111 7.93 1.46 -3.80
N LYS A 112 8.64 2.52 -4.18
CA LYS A 112 9.95 2.45 -4.83
C LYS A 112 10.99 1.75 -3.95
N LYS A 113 11.03 2.07 -2.65
CA LYS A 113 11.91 1.41 -1.68
C LYS A 113 11.63 -0.08 -1.60
N VAL A 114 10.37 -0.49 -1.52
CA VAL A 114 9.97 -1.91 -1.51
C VAL A 114 10.30 -2.59 -2.85
N ALA A 115 10.15 -1.87 -3.96
CA ALA A 115 10.46 -2.37 -5.30
C ALA A 115 11.96 -2.71 -5.50
N ALA A 116 12.85 -2.21 -4.64
CA ALA A 116 14.26 -2.60 -4.65
C ALA A 116 14.50 -4.06 -4.24
N SER A 117 13.53 -4.71 -3.58
CA SER A 117 13.64 -6.09 -3.11
C SER A 117 12.52 -7.00 -3.63
N TYR A 118 11.44 -6.43 -4.17
CA TYR A 118 10.25 -7.14 -4.63
C TYR A 118 9.79 -6.60 -5.98
N GLN A 119 9.10 -7.40 -6.77
CA GLN A 119 8.30 -6.88 -7.87
C GLN A 119 7.04 -6.24 -7.29
N VAL A 120 6.87 -4.93 -7.47
CA VAL A 120 5.68 -4.21 -6.97
C VAL A 120 4.75 -3.85 -8.14
N LEU A 121 3.50 -4.28 -8.06
CA LEU A 121 2.42 -3.86 -8.94
C LEU A 121 1.51 -2.90 -8.17
N CYS A 122 1.28 -1.71 -8.71
CA CYS A 122 0.40 -0.70 -8.12
C CYS A 122 -0.52 -0.14 -9.20
N VAL A 123 -1.82 -0.16 -8.95
CA VAL A 123 -2.79 0.59 -9.74
C VAL A 123 -2.95 1.96 -9.09
N THR A 124 -2.83 3.04 -9.87
CA THR A 124 -2.95 4.40 -9.33
C THR A 124 -3.50 5.37 -10.36
N HIS A 125 -4.18 6.40 -9.86
CA HIS A 125 -4.59 7.56 -10.64
C HIS A 125 -3.77 8.81 -10.31
N LEU A 126 -2.81 8.73 -9.38
CA LEU A 126 -2.02 9.85 -8.92
C LEU A 126 -0.69 9.97 -9.70
N PRO A 127 -0.42 11.12 -10.35
CA PRO A 127 0.81 11.31 -11.11
C PRO A 127 2.06 11.20 -10.24
N GLN A 128 1.98 11.53 -8.95
CA GLN A 128 3.09 11.44 -7.99
C GLN A 128 3.58 10.00 -7.81
N ILE A 129 2.67 9.02 -7.81
CA ILE A 129 3.01 7.60 -7.68
C ILE A 129 3.43 7.06 -9.04
N ALA A 130 2.65 7.32 -10.09
CA ALA A 130 2.91 6.81 -11.44
C ALA A 130 4.25 7.28 -12.02
N ALA A 131 4.68 8.51 -11.68
CA ALA A 131 5.98 9.02 -12.09
C ALA A 131 7.10 8.07 -11.62
N LEU A 132 7.10 7.68 -10.33
CA LEU A 132 8.19 6.95 -9.66
C LEU A 132 8.36 5.48 -10.08
N ALA A 133 7.46 4.94 -10.89
CA ALA A 133 7.49 3.54 -11.33
C ALA A 133 8.72 3.23 -12.22
N ASP A 134 9.28 2.03 -12.11
CA ASP A 134 10.31 1.56 -13.07
C ASP A 134 9.73 1.31 -14.46
N SER A 135 8.50 0.80 -14.51
CA SER A 135 7.74 0.58 -15.74
C SER A 135 6.32 1.09 -15.54
N HIS A 136 5.86 1.91 -16.49
CA HIS A 136 4.53 2.50 -16.47
C HIS A 136 3.68 1.87 -17.58
N TYR A 137 2.55 1.31 -17.19
CA TYR A 137 1.54 0.76 -18.08
C TYR A 137 0.29 1.63 -18.03
N VAL A 138 -0.29 1.93 -19.19
CA VAL A 138 -1.59 2.59 -19.28
C VAL A 138 -2.66 1.56 -19.59
N VAL A 139 -3.80 1.67 -18.92
CA VAL A 139 -4.99 0.86 -19.18
C VAL A 139 -6.01 1.73 -19.91
N ARG A 140 -6.45 1.30 -21.09
CA ARG A 140 -7.39 2.05 -21.94
C ARG A 140 -8.53 1.14 -22.38
N LYS A 141 -9.71 1.72 -22.58
CA LYS A 141 -10.86 1.04 -23.19
C LYS A 141 -10.93 1.43 -24.65
N GLU A 142 -11.01 0.45 -25.53
CA GLU A 142 -11.18 0.62 -26.98
C GLU A 142 -12.48 -0.08 -27.43
N VAL A 143 -13.22 0.52 -28.37
CA VAL A 143 -14.44 -0.09 -28.92
C VAL A 143 -14.12 -0.65 -30.32
N VAL A 144 -14.11 -1.97 -30.46
CA VAL A 144 -13.86 -2.66 -31.73
C VAL A 144 -15.13 -3.41 -32.13
N LYS A 145 -15.68 -3.11 -33.31
CA LYS A 145 -16.90 -3.71 -33.85
C LYS A 145 -18.09 -3.68 -32.86
N GLY A 146 -18.26 -2.56 -32.15
CA GLY A 146 -19.33 -2.37 -31.18
C GLY A 146 -19.12 -3.03 -29.81
N ARG A 147 -17.96 -3.65 -29.57
CA ARG A 147 -17.62 -4.26 -28.27
C ARG A 147 -16.44 -3.55 -27.62
N THR A 148 -16.56 -3.26 -26.34
CA THR A 148 -15.49 -2.65 -25.53
C THR A 148 -14.46 -3.70 -25.12
N PHE A 149 -13.20 -3.43 -25.42
CA PHE A 149 -12.03 -4.19 -24.99
C PHE A 149 -11.15 -3.32 -24.09
N THR A 150 -10.44 -3.95 -23.16
CA THR A 150 -9.43 -3.29 -22.33
C THR A 150 -8.05 -3.63 -22.88
N GLU A 151 -7.28 -2.60 -23.25
CA GLU A 151 -5.89 -2.70 -23.66
C GLU A 151 -4.98 -2.25 -22.52
N VAL A 152 -3.89 -2.99 -22.31
CA VAL A 152 -2.81 -2.62 -21.40
C VAL A 152 -1.55 -2.42 -22.22
N LYS A 153 -1.01 -1.19 -22.24
CA LYS A 153 0.18 -0.84 -23.04
C LYS A 153 1.30 -0.33 -22.14
N LYS A 154 2.52 -0.89 -22.30
CA LYS A 154 3.74 -0.33 -21.69
C LYS A 154 4.12 0.96 -22.39
N LEU A 155 4.40 2.00 -21.61
CA LEU A 155 4.80 3.31 -22.12
C LEU A 155 6.33 3.42 -22.24
N ASN A 156 6.80 4.02 -23.34
CA ASN A 156 8.18 4.51 -23.46
C ASN A 156 8.37 5.85 -22.72
N ASP A 157 9.60 6.34 -22.58
CA ASP A 157 9.90 7.55 -21.79
C ASP A 157 9.12 8.80 -22.24
N LYS A 158 8.93 9.01 -23.54
CA LYS A 158 8.16 10.15 -24.06
C LYS A 158 6.67 9.98 -23.74
N GLU A 159 6.15 8.77 -23.92
CA GLU A 159 4.75 8.45 -23.59
C GLU A 159 4.49 8.53 -22.08
N ARG A 160 5.46 8.18 -21.24
CA ARG A 160 5.39 8.31 -19.78
C ARG A 160 5.22 9.76 -19.36
N VAL A 161 6.03 10.67 -19.89
CA VAL A 161 5.90 12.11 -19.62
C VAL A 161 4.54 12.63 -20.07
N ALA A 162 4.09 12.23 -21.26
CA ALA A 162 2.78 12.65 -21.78
C ALA A 162 1.63 12.16 -20.89
N GLU A 163 1.71 10.91 -20.40
CA GLU A 163 0.69 10.34 -19.52
C GLU A 163 0.67 11.02 -18.14
N VAL A 164 1.84 11.27 -17.53
CA VAL A 164 1.93 12.02 -16.28
C VAL A 164 1.42 13.45 -16.46
N ALA A 165 1.73 14.11 -17.58
CA ALA A 165 1.21 15.43 -17.90
C ALA A 165 -0.32 15.44 -18.07
N ARG A 166 -0.89 14.37 -18.66
CA ARG A 166 -2.35 14.17 -18.77
C ARG A 166 -2.97 13.97 -17.39
N MET A 167 -2.34 13.18 -16.51
CA MET A 167 -2.79 12.98 -15.12
C MET A 167 -2.76 14.27 -14.30
N LEU A 168 -1.79 15.16 -14.55
CA LEU A 168 -1.67 16.47 -13.89
C LEU A 168 -2.64 17.52 -14.45
N GLY A 169 -2.72 17.66 -15.78
CA GLY A 169 -3.43 18.75 -16.47
C GLY A 169 -4.86 18.41 -16.88
N GLY A 170 -5.28 17.16 -16.74
CA GLY A 170 -6.60 16.69 -17.18
C GLY A 170 -6.76 16.73 -18.70
N VAL A 171 -7.84 17.34 -19.18
CA VAL A 171 -8.25 17.30 -20.61
C VAL A 171 -7.34 18.16 -21.51
N LYS A 172 -6.79 19.27 -21.01
CA LYS A 172 -5.87 20.13 -21.76
C LYS A 172 -4.46 20.02 -21.20
N ILE A 173 -3.59 19.37 -21.96
CA ILE A 173 -2.16 19.34 -21.66
C ILE A 173 -1.57 20.71 -22.00
N THR A 174 -1.08 21.42 -20.97
CA THR A 174 -0.37 22.69 -21.13
C THR A 174 1.14 22.45 -21.14
N GLU A 175 1.91 23.36 -21.73
CA GLU A 175 3.38 23.29 -21.68
C GLU A 175 3.92 23.31 -20.24
N LYS A 176 3.23 24.01 -19.32
CA LYS A 176 3.57 23.99 -17.89
C LYS A 176 3.37 22.61 -17.27
N ALA A 177 2.24 21.95 -17.56
CA ALA A 177 1.96 20.59 -17.07
C ALA A 177 2.97 19.58 -17.63
N LYS A 178 3.34 19.72 -18.91
CA LYS A 178 4.36 18.88 -19.54
C LYS A 178 5.73 19.07 -18.89
N ARG A 179 6.15 20.31 -18.67
CA ARG A 179 7.42 20.60 -17.98
C ARG A 179 7.45 20.03 -16.57
N HIS A 180 6.36 20.18 -15.81
CA HIS A 180 6.27 19.59 -14.47
C HIS A 180 6.32 18.05 -14.51
N ALA A 181 5.65 17.42 -15.48
CA ALA A 181 5.73 15.97 -15.68
C ALA A 181 7.15 15.50 -16.03
N GLU A 182 7.87 16.25 -16.87
CA GLU A 182 9.28 15.95 -17.17
C GLU A 182 10.14 16.00 -15.90
N GLU A 183 9.94 17.00 -15.04
CA GLU A 183 10.64 17.12 -13.77
C GLU A 183 10.32 15.94 -12.84
N MET A 184 9.05 15.53 -12.75
CA MET A 184 8.63 14.38 -11.93
C MET A 184 9.20 13.05 -12.44
N VAL A 185 9.27 12.85 -13.76
CA VAL A 185 9.81 11.62 -14.36
C VAL A 185 11.34 11.59 -14.34
N LYS A 186 12.01 12.75 -14.50
CA LYS A 186 13.48 12.85 -14.52
C LYS A 186 14.11 12.99 -13.14
N GLY A 187 13.44 13.61 -12.17
CA GLY A 187 13.94 13.87 -10.80
C GLY A 187 14.07 12.61 -9.93
N GLN A 188 14.35 11.47 -10.56
CA GLN A 188 14.33 10.12 -9.99
C GLN A 188 15.74 9.55 -9.82
N GLY A 189 16.72 10.43 -9.60
CA GLY A 189 18.08 10.08 -9.16
C GLY A 189 18.23 10.32 -7.68
#